data_AF-A0A8T4FNF5-F1
#
_entry.id   AF-A0A8T4FNF5-F1
#
_cell.length_a   1.000
_cell.length_b   1.000
_cell.length_c   1.000
_cell.angle_alpha   90.00
_cell.angle_beta   90.00
_cell.angle_gamma   90.00
#
_symmetry.space_group_name_H-M   'P 1'
#
loop_
_entity.id
_entity.type
_entity.pdbx_description
1 polymer ?
#
loop_
_entity_poly.entity_id
_entity_poly.type
_entity_poly.pdbx_seq_one_letter_code
_entity_poly.pdbx_strand_id
1 'polypeptide(L)'
;VLRAIASAEGVEVDEGAMAAIVDNASGDLRAAVRNLQSLALGTDTVTSEMAKDISSRDTRKDMYALMASIFRGGDPSEARLTMIKVDGDPTDVETWVDGNLPFEYTDKGDLVRGYEALCRADVFLERIYRRQYYRFIAYASDMMSMGVSAAKLTDGYPRDRIRFPAFLNKMSRSKAMRKTKASAALKLAQCLHASTDRVSSDIVPYLRVMLSNDPGMRLWLAETARLEPDELAFVMGVSTDSKEVKSVFTEASKLSEDRRILSQIPRSQTSPVSEAVSPEASRDVKSQPDKPVHVEDVRSETPGAVSSASKGRGKSRKEDHASSQRSLFDFRGVTWTRDTRTF
;
A
#
# COMPACT_ATOMS: atom_id res chain seq x y z
N VAL A 1 37.73 -18.16 -19.75
CA VAL A 1 37.95 -18.15 -18.29
C VAL A 1 38.00 -19.56 -17.72
N LEU A 2 36.93 -20.37 -17.80
CA LEU A 2 36.95 -21.75 -17.26
C LEU A 2 38.07 -22.63 -17.81
N ARG A 3 38.33 -22.62 -19.13
CA ARG A 3 39.48 -23.34 -19.72
C ARG A 3 40.82 -22.94 -19.10
N ALA A 4 41.02 -21.65 -18.82
CA ALA A 4 42.27 -21.16 -18.23
C ALA A 4 42.43 -21.63 -16.78
N ILE A 5 41.32 -21.73 -16.04
CA ILE A 5 41.30 -22.28 -14.67
C ILE A 5 41.58 -23.78 -14.72
N ALA A 6 40.90 -24.53 -15.58
CA ALA A 6 41.12 -25.97 -15.75
C ALA A 6 42.58 -26.29 -16.13
N SER A 7 43.16 -25.54 -17.06
CA SER A 7 44.57 -25.70 -17.43
C SER A 7 45.55 -25.34 -16.31
N ALA A 8 45.21 -24.37 -15.46
CA ALA A 8 46.06 -23.97 -14.33
C ALA A 8 46.04 -25.00 -13.19
N GLU A 9 44.90 -25.68 -13.00
CA GLU A 9 44.70 -26.72 -11.98
C GLU A 9 45.04 -28.13 -12.49
N GLY A 10 45.46 -28.28 -13.76
CA GLY A 10 45.85 -29.56 -14.34
C GLY A 10 44.69 -30.51 -14.65
N VAL A 11 43.47 -29.99 -14.81
CA VAL A 11 42.26 -30.78 -15.09
C VAL A 11 41.94 -30.74 -16.58
N GLU A 12 41.87 -31.90 -17.22
CA GLU A 12 41.41 -32.01 -18.61
C GLU A 12 39.87 -32.09 -18.66
N VAL A 13 39.25 -31.16 -19.35
CA VAL A 13 37.78 -31.07 -19.44
C VAL A 13 37.35 -31.23 -20.89
N ASP A 14 36.45 -32.18 -21.15
CA ASP A 14 35.82 -32.37 -22.44
C ASP A 14 35.00 -31.12 -22.86
N GLU A 15 34.96 -30.82 -24.15
CA GLU A 15 34.25 -29.63 -24.65
C GLU A 15 32.74 -29.75 -24.43
N GLY A 16 32.19 -30.96 -24.53
CA GLY A 16 30.79 -31.25 -24.19
C GLY A 16 30.49 -31.05 -22.70
N ALA A 17 31.43 -31.43 -21.82
CA ALA A 17 31.31 -31.19 -20.38
C ALA A 17 31.36 -29.70 -20.04
N MET A 18 32.24 -28.96 -20.71
CA MET A 18 32.37 -27.52 -20.50
C MET A 18 31.12 -26.76 -20.93
N ALA A 19 30.52 -27.11 -22.07
CA ALA A 19 29.25 -26.54 -22.51
C ALA A 19 28.13 -26.78 -21.49
N ALA A 20 27.99 -28.02 -21.01
CA ALA A 20 26.98 -28.37 -20.01
C ALA A 20 27.15 -27.60 -18.69
N ILE A 21 28.39 -27.40 -18.23
CA ILE A 21 28.67 -26.59 -17.03
C ILE A 21 28.25 -25.13 -17.22
N VAL A 22 28.52 -24.56 -18.40
CA VAL A 22 28.19 -23.17 -18.73
C VAL A 22 26.67 -22.98 -18.80
N ASP A 23 25.97 -23.88 -19.49
CA ASP A 23 24.51 -23.84 -19.62
C ASP A 23 23.84 -23.94 -18.24
N ASN A 24 24.31 -24.86 -17.39
CA ASN A 24 23.80 -25.02 -16.02
C ASN A 24 24.16 -23.82 -15.10
N ALA A 25 25.20 -23.05 -15.43
CA ALA A 25 25.58 -21.86 -14.67
C ALA A 25 24.79 -20.60 -15.08
N SER A 26 24.11 -20.61 -16.23
CA SER A 26 23.27 -19.50 -16.72
C SER A 26 23.94 -18.11 -16.64
N GLY A 27 25.26 -18.06 -16.87
CA GLY A 27 26.05 -16.82 -16.86
C GLY A 27 26.67 -16.42 -15.52
N ASP A 28 26.44 -17.16 -14.42
CA ASP A 28 27.12 -16.93 -13.14
C ASP A 28 28.50 -17.64 -13.10
N LEU A 29 29.57 -16.85 -13.18
CA LEU A 29 30.95 -17.35 -13.14
C LEU A 29 31.29 -18.08 -11.84
N ARG A 30 30.84 -17.61 -10.68
CA ARG A 30 31.12 -18.26 -9.39
C ARG A 30 30.49 -19.64 -9.37
N ALA A 31 29.26 -19.72 -9.89
CA ALA A 31 28.53 -20.95 -9.94
C ALA A 31 29.13 -21.94 -10.97
N ALA A 32 29.65 -21.44 -12.08
CA ALA A 32 30.37 -22.27 -13.07
C ALA A 32 31.66 -22.86 -12.49
N VAL A 33 32.44 -22.05 -11.76
CA VAL A 33 33.68 -22.52 -11.09
C VAL A 33 33.37 -23.58 -10.05
N ARG A 34 32.31 -23.43 -9.27
CA ARG A 34 31.90 -24.44 -8.27
C ARG A 34 31.48 -25.76 -8.90
N ASN A 35 30.76 -25.71 -10.03
CA ASN A 35 30.39 -26.92 -10.77
C ASN A 35 31.64 -27.64 -11.29
N LEU A 36 32.58 -26.89 -11.88
CA LEU A 36 33.86 -27.43 -12.35
C LEU A 36 34.64 -28.08 -11.20
N GLN A 37 34.77 -27.39 -10.06
CA GLN A 37 35.45 -27.91 -8.87
C GLN A 37 34.79 -29.18 -8.35
N SER A 38 33.46 -29.24 -8.32
CA SER A 38 32.72 -30.42 -7.85
C SER A 38 32.97 -31.64 -8.74
N LEU A 39 33.11 -31.44 -10.05
CA LEU A 39 33.37 -32.51 -11.01
C LEU A 39 34.84 -32.94 -11.04
N ALA A 40 35.75 -32.00 -10.81
CA ALA A 40 37.19 -32.26 -10.72
C ALA A 40 37.61 -32.82 -9.34
N LEU A 41 36.66 -33.02 -8.41
CA LEU A 41 36.97 -33.44 -7.05
C LEU A 41 37.29 -34.93 -7.01
N GLY A 42 38.59 -35.25 -7.05
CA GLY A 42 39.09 -36.63 -7.01
C GLY A 42 39.37 -37.25 -8.39
N THR A 43 39.26 -36.48 -9.47
CA THR A 43 39.59 -36.92 -10.84
C THR A 43 40.29 -35.82 -11.62
N ASP A 44 41.34 -36.18 -12.36
CA ASP A 44 42.10 -35.24 -13.21
C ASP A 44 41.44 -35.02 -14.59
N THR A 45 40.38 -35.78 -14.90
CA THR A 45 39.62 -35.69 -16.14
C THR A 45 38.12 -35.51 -15.86
N VAL A 46 37.47 -34.63 -16.63
CA VAL A 46 36.03 -34.35 -16.55
C VAL A 46 35.39 -34.67 -17.89
N THR A 47 34.61 -35.75 -17.94
CA THR A 47 33.92 -36.22 -19.14
C THR A 47 32.51 -35.64 -19.25
N SER A 48 31.94 -35.65 -20.47
CA SER A 48 30.57 -35.20 -20.72
C SER A 48 29.50 -36.04 -20.03
N GLU A 49 29.79 -37.30 -19.66
CA GLU A 49 28.89 -38.13 -18.86
C GLU A 49 28.84 -37.64 -17.40
N MET A 50 30.00 -37.34 -16.79
CA MET A 50 30.07 -36.76 -15.45
C MET A 50 29.37 -35.39 -15.39
N ALA A 51 29.42 -34.62 -16.47
CA ALA A 51 28.71 -33.34 -16.55
C ALA A 51 27.18 -33.48 -16.60
N LYS A 52 26.64 -34.63 -17.05
CA LYS A 52 25.20 -34.93 -17.01
C LYS A 52 24.72 -35.28 -15.61
N ASP A 53 25.59 -35.81 -14.76
CA ASP A 53 25.29 -36.10 -13.36
C ASP A 53 25.15 -34.84 -12.51
N ILE A 54 25.58 -33.67 -13.02
CA ILE A 54 25.27 -32.40 -12.38
C ILE A 54 23.76 -32.18 -12.46
N SER A 55 23.09 -32.23 -11.30
CA SER A 55 21.70 -31.79 -11.18
C SER A 55 21.53 -30.42 -11.84
N SER A 56 20.56 -30.31 -12.75
CA SER A 56 20.12 -29.02 -13.27
C SER A 56 19.78 -28.14 -12.07
N ARG A 57 20.41 -26.97 -11.96
CA ARG A 57 20.01 -26.03 -10.92
C ARG A 57 18.60 -25.55 -11.17
N ASP A 58 17.86 -25.32 -10.09
CA ASP A 58 16.57 -24.66 -10.18
C ASP A 58 16.83 -23.21 -10.59
N THR A 59 16.72 -22.97 -11.88
CA THR A 59 16.83 -21.63 -12.44
C THR A 59 15.57 -20.89 -12.10
N ARG A 60 15.72 -19.83 -11.30
CA ARG A 60 14.64 -18.89 -11.01
C ARG A 60 14.10 -18.39 -12.35
N LYS A 61 12.81 -18.65 -12.58
CA LYS A 61 12.15 -18.16 -13.79
C LYS A 61 11.82 -16.67 -13.58
N ASP A 62 12.01 -15.89 -14.63
CA ASP A 62 11.67 -14.46 -14.65
C ASP A 62 10.13 -14.27 -14.73
N MET A 63 9.65 -13.12 -14.30
CA MET A 63 8.23 -12.76 -14.34
C MET A 63 7.67 -12.77 -15.77
N TYR A 64 8.48 -12.40 -16.76
CA TYR A 64 8.09 -12.52 -18.18
C TYR A 64 7.89 -13.97 -18.61
N ALA A 65 8.72 -14.90 -18.11
CA ALA A 65 8.55 -16.32 -18.39
C ALA A 65 7.29 -16.87 -17.73
N LEU A 66 6.94 -16.38 -16.53
CA LEU A 66 5.67 -16.69 -15.89
C LEU A 66 4.48 -16.23 -16.71
N MET A 67 4.46 -14.95 -17.12
CA MET A 67 3.37 -14.42 -17.93
C MET A 67 3.23 -15.17 -19.25
N ALA A 68 4.35 -15.53 -19.89
CA ALA A 68 4.32 -16.35 -21.10
C ALA A 68 3.70 -17.74 -20.83
N SER A 69 4.08 -18.38 -19.72
CA SER A 69 3.51 -19.68 -19.32
C SER A 69 2.02 -19.60 -18.99
N ILE A 70 1.56 -18.54 -18.34
CA ILE A 70 0.14 -18.35 -17.99
C ILE A 70 -0.73 -18.07 -19.22
N PHE A 71 -0.33 -17.11 -20.07
CA PHE A 71 -1.18 -16.60 -21.15
C PHE A 71 -1.03 -17.34 -22.48
N ARG A 72 0.17 -17.88 -22.72
CA ARG A 72 0.56 -18.50 -23.99
C ARG A 72 0.93 -19.97 -23.84
N GLY A 73 1.09 -20.44 -22.59
CA GLY A 73 1.18 -21.87 -22.30
C GLY A 73 -0.17 -22.53 -22.53
N GLY A 74 -0.16 -23.69 -23.18
CA GLY A 74 -1.36 -24.50 -23.40
C GLY A 74 -1.71 -25.39 -22.20
N ASP A 75 -0.78 -25.59 -21.25
CA ASP A 75 -0.99 -26.44 -20.07
C ASP A 75 -1.03 -25.60 -18.78
N PRO A 76 -2.20 -25.55 -18.10
CA PRO A 76 -2.35 -24.90 -16.81
C PRO A 76 -1.42 -25.46 -15.72
N SER A 77 -1.01 -26.73 -15.83
CA SER A 77 -0.09 -27.38 -14.88
C SER A 77 1.32 -26.81 -14.98
N GLU A 78 1.76 -26.47 -16.20
CA GLU A 78 3.05 -25.84 -16.44
C GLU A 78 3.07 -24.42 -15.87
N ALA A 79 1.97 -23.67 -16.02
CA ALA A 79 1.81 -22.34 -15.43
C ALA A 79 1.96 -22.40 -13.90
N ARG A 80 1.34 -23.39 -13.25
CA ARG A 80 1.48 -23.61 -11.81
C ARG A 80 2.92 -23.94 -11.39
N LEU A 81 3.60 -24.83 -12.12
CA LEU A 81 4.99 -25.16 -11.81
C LEU A 81 5.91 -23.95 -11.99
N THR A 82 5.66 -23.16 -13.04
CA THR A 82 6.40 -21.93 -13.31
C THR A 82 6.19 -20.90 -12.21
N MET A 83 4.97 -20.76 -11.69
CA MET A 83 4.66 -19.88 -10.55
C MET A 83 5.47 -20.23 -9.30
N ILE A 84 5.67 -21.50 -9.01
CA ILE A 84 6.47 -21.96 -7.85
C ILE A 84 7.97 -21.59 -8.01
N LYS A 85 8.46 -21.53 -9.25
CA LYS A 85 9.87 -21.26 -9.58
C LYS A 85 10.21 -19.77 -9.70
N VAL A 86 9.21 -18.90 -9.70
CA VAL A 86 9.41 -17.46 -9.84
C VAL A 86 9.71 -16.87 -8.48
N ASP A 87 10.77 -16.07 -8.41
CA ASP A 87 11.13 -15.32 -7.20
C ASP A 87 10.44 -13.95 -7.24
N GLY A 88 9.14 -13.94 -6.93
CA GLY A 88 8.33 -12.73 -6.88
C GLY A 88 7.29 -12.81 -5.78
N ASP A 89 6.94 -11.66 -5.20
CA ASP A 89 5.86 -11.62 -4.22
C ASP A 89 4.52 -11.97 -4.90
N PRO A 90 3.63 -12.75 -4.27
CA PRO A 90 2.33 -13.08 -4.84
C PRO A 90 1.50 -11.85 -5.26
N THR A 91 1.63 -10.73 -4.54
CA THR A 91 0.91 -9.48 -4.89
C THR A 91 1.49 -8.78 -6.12
N ASP A 92 2.81 -8.90 -6.33
CA ASP A 92 3.44 -8.42 -7.55
C ASP A 92 2.96 -9.27 -8.72
N VAL A 93 2.93 -10.60 -8.58
CA VAL A 93 2.42 -11.51 -9.63
C VAL A 93 0.98 -11.15 -10.01
N GLU A 94 0.11 -10.92 -9.03
CA GLU A 94 -1.28 -10.50 -9.28
C GLU A 94 -1.33 -9.23 -10.15
N THR A 95 -0.53 -8.23 -9.79
CA THR A 95 -0.43 -6.96 -10.52
C THR A 95 0.09 -7.16 -11.95
N TRP A 96 0.99 -8.13 -12.15
CA TRP A 96 1.48 -8.55 -13.47
C TRP A 96 0.41 -9.20 -14.32
N VAL A 97 -0.36 -10.10 -13.73
CA VAL A 97 -1.46 -10.79 -14.41
C VAL A 97 -2.55 -9.79 -14.78
N ASP A 98 -3.04 -8.96 -13.85
CA ASP A 98 -4.05 -7.91 -14.10
C ASP A 98 -3.64 -6.98 -15.25
N GLY A 99 -2.39 -6.50 -15.20
CA GLY A 99 -1.88 -5.57 -16.19
C GLY A 99 -1.77 -6.14 -17.61
N ASN A 100 -1.68 -7.46 -17.77
CA ASN A 100 -1.52 -8.12 -19.07
C ASN A 100 -2.80 -8.85 -19.54
N LEU A 101 -3.72 -9.19 -18.63
CA LEU A 101 -4.98 -9.87 -18.93
C LEU A 101 -5.77 -9.26 -20.10
N PRO A 102 -6.05 -7.93 -20.13
CA PRO A 102 -6.85 -7.33 -21.20
C PRO A 102 -6.11 -7.24 -22.53
N PHE A 103 -4.79 -7.40 -22.54
CA PHE A 103 -3.99 -7.40 -23.75
C PHE A 103 -3.86 -8.80 -24.35
N GLU A 104 -3.84 -9.84 -23.51
CA GLU A 104 -3.67 -11.24 -23.94
C GLU A 104 -5.01 -11.92 -24.25
N TYR A 105 -6.09 -11.57 -23.55
CA TYR A 105 -7.42 -12.17 -23.76
C TYR A 105 -8.28 -11.27 -24.63
N THR A 106 -8.43 -11.68 -25.89
CA THR A 106 -9.19 -10.93 -26.91
C THR A 106 -10.69 -11.18 -26.82
N ASP A 107 -11.10 -12.41 -26.48
CA ASP A 107 -12.51 -12.74 -26.27
C ASP A 107 -13.03 -12.24 -24.92
N LYS A 108 -14.27 -11.74 -24.92
CA LYS A 108 -14.91 -11.20 -23.72
C LYS A 108 -15.21 -12.30 -22.70
N GLY A 109 -15.57 -13.51 -23.16
CA GLY A 109 -15.85 -14.63 -22.28
C GLY A 109 -14.61 -15.11 -21.55
N ASP A 110 -13.49 -15.24 -22.27
CA ASP A 110 -12.17 -15.55 -21.71
C ASP A 110 -11.75 -14.50 -20.67
N LEU A 111 -11.94 -13.22 -21.01
CA LEU A 111 -11.61 -12.10 -20.13
C LEU A 111 -12.40 -12.14 -18.80
N VAL A 112 -13.71 -12.41 -18.87
CA VAL A 112 -14.55 -12.52 -17.67
C VAL A 112 -14.08 -13.66 -16.76
N ARG A 113 -13.81 -14.84 -17.34
CA ARG A 113 -13.34 -16.00 -16.55
C ARG A 113 -11.95 -15.77 -15.97
N GLY A 114 -11.06 -15.11 -16.73
CA GLY A 114 -9.72 -14.74 -16.26
C GLY A 114 -9.78 -13.79 -15.07
N TYR A 115 -10.62 -12.75 -15.15
CA TYR A 115 -10.84 -11.84 -14.02
C TYR A 115 -11.52 -12.53 -12.85
N GLU A 116 -12.45 -13.45 -13.08
CA GLU A 116 -13.08 -14.19 -11.98
C GLU A 116 -12.05 -15.03 -11.20
N ALA A 117 -11.13 -15.70 -11.91
CA ALA A 117 -10.02 -16.41 -11.29
C ALA A 117 -9.11 -15.46 -10.49
N LEU A 118 -8.78 -14.30 -11.07
CA LEU A 118 -7.94 -13.29 -10.43
C LEU A 118 -8.60 -12.68 -9.19
N CYS A 119 -9.90 -12.34 -9.24
CA CYS A 119 -10.66 -11.85 -8.09
C CYS A 119 -10.70 -12.87 -6.95
N ARG A 120 -10.76 -14.17 -7.25
CA ARG A 120 -10.66 -15.21 -6.22
C ARG A 120 -9.28 -15.26 -5.58
N ALA A 121 -8.21 -15.01 -6.35
CA ALA A 121 -6.87 -14.88 -5.81
C ALA A 121 -6.76 -13.68 -4.85
N ASP A 122 -7.27 -12.51 -5.23
CA ASP A 122 -7.28 -11.30 -4.38
C ASP A 122 -7.94 -11.57 -3.02
N VAL A 123 -9.09 -12.26 -3.02
CA VAL A 123 -9.77 -12.66 -1.76
C VAL A 123 -8.88 -13.53 -0.88
N PHE A 124 -8.04 -14.41 -1.44
CA PHE A 124 -7.08 -15.17 -0.65
C PHE A 124 -5.93 -14.29 -0.15
N LEU A 125 -5.42 -13.36 -0.96
CA LEU A 125 -4.38 -12.40 -0.58
C LEU A 125 -4.86 -11.48 0.55
N GLU A 126 -6.07 -10.94 0.45
CA GLU A 126 -6.69 -10.13 1.51
C GLU A 126 -6.82 -10.92 2.82
N ARG A 127 -7.20 -12.21 2.74
CA ARG A 127 -7.26 -13.08 3.92
C ARG A 127 -5.89 -13.33 4.53
N ILE A 128 -4.83 -13.42 3.72
CA ILE A 128 -3.45 -13.50 4.21
C ILE A 128 -3.10 -12.24 4.99
N TYR A 129 -3.36 -11.05 4.43
CA TYR A 129 -3.10 -9.79 5.12
C TYR A 129 -3.85 -9.67 6.45
N ARG A 130 -5.13 -10.06 6.48
CA ARG A 130 -5.96 -9.93 7.70
C ARG A 130 -5.67 -10.99 8.76
N ARG A 131 -5.44 -12.25 8.36
CA ARG A 131 -5.34 -13.39 9.29
C ARG A 131 -3.92 -13.90 9.48
N GLN A 132 -2.96 -13.42 8.67
CA GLN A 132 -1.56 -13.87 8.67
C GLN A 132 -1.43 -15.40 8.46
N TYR A 133 -2.40 -16.00 7.77
CA TYR A 133 -2.42 -17.43 7.47
C TYR A 133 -1.84 -17.70 6.08
N TYR A 134 -0.52 -17.86 6.01
CA TYR A 134 0.25 -17.94 4.77
C TYR A 134 -0.01 -19.19 3.91
N ARG A 135 -0.68 -20.23 4.44
CA ARG A 135 -1.08 -21.39 3.63
C ARG A 135 -2.05 -21.02 2.50
N PHE A 136 -2.74 -19.87 2.61
CA PHE A 136 -3.56 -19.35 1.52
C PHE A 136 -2.76 -18.91 0.29
N ILE A 137 -1.43 -18.71 0.40
CA ILE A 137 -0.59 -18.35 -0.75
C ILE A 137 -0.67 -19.43 -1.82
N ALA A 138 -0.67 -20.71 -1.45
CA ALA A 138 -0.79 -21.80 -2.41
C ALA A 138 -2.06 -21.68 -3.26
N TYR A 139 -3.20 -21.34 -2.64
CA TYR A 139 -4.47 -21.18 -3.33
C TYR A 139 -4.51 -19.91 -4.19
N ALA A 140 -3.96 -18.80 -3.69
CA ALA A 140 -3.83 -17.56 -4.47
C ALA A 140 -2.96 -17.80 -5.71
N SER A 141 -1.79 -18.43 -5.53
CA SER A 141 -0.87 -18.78 -6.62
C SER A 141 -1.51 -19.71 -7.65
N ASP A 142 -2.26 -20.72 -7.22
CA ASP A 142 -2.98 -21.62 -8.12
C ASP A 142 -4.05 -20.88 -8.93
N MET A 143 -4.78 -19.95 -8.31
CA MET A 143 -5.81 -19.15 -9.00
C MET A 143 -5.19 -18.14 -9.99
N MET A 144 -4.09 -17.47 -9.62
CA MET A 144 -3.38 -16.54 -10.52
C MET A 144 -2.70 -17.22 -11.71
N SER A 145 -2.27 -18.47 -11.54
CA SER A 145 -1.54 -19.21 -12.58
C SER A 145 -2.45 -20.16 -13.37
N MET A 146 -2.76 -21.31 -12.79
CA MET A 146 -3.60 -22.35 -13.39
C MET A 146 -5.02 -21.85 -13.63
N GLY A 147 -5.60 -21.11 -12.68
CA GLY A 147 -6.97 -20.59 -12.78
C GLY A 147 -7.13 -19.62 -13.95
N VAL A 148 -6.19 -18.71 -14.13
CA VAL A 148 -6.17 -17.79 -15.27
C VAL A 148 -5.88 -18.56 -16.55
N SER A 149 -4.82 -19.37 -16.61
CA SER A 149 -4.49 -20.17 -17.81
C SER A 149 -5.66 -21.02 -18.31
N ALA A 150 -6.36 -21.72 -17.40
CA ALA A 150 -7.53 -22.53 -17.73
C ALA A 150 -8.78 -21.72 -18.12
N ALA A 151 -8.82 -20.43 -17.82
CA ALA A 151 -9.94 -19.57 -18.20
C ALA A 151 -9.99 -19.31 -19.72
N LYS A 152 -8.84 -19.42 -20.40
CA LYS A 152 -8.72 -19.21 -21.84
C LYS A 152 -9.29 -20.41 -22.61
N LEU A 153 -10.32 -20.16 -23.43
CA LEU A 153 -10.89 -21.18 -24.32
C LEU A 153 -10.58 -20.87 -25.79
N THR A 154 -10.25 -19.62 -26.11
CA THR A 154 -9.96 -19.20 -27.47
C THR A 154 -8.54 -19.59 -27.85
N ASP A 155 -8.39 -20.19 -29.03
CA ASP A 155 -7.10 -20.47 -29.61
C ASP A 155 -6.40 -19.20 -30.10
N GLY A 156 -5.09 -19.13 -29.86
CA GLY A 156 -4.24 -18.03 -30.29
C GLY A 156 -3.97 -17.00 -29.19
N TYR A 157 -2.90 -16.24 -29.39
CA TYR A 157 -2.53 -15.12 -28.54
C TYR A 157 -2.14 -13.94 -29.43
N PRO A 158 -2.42 -12.70 -29.01
CA PRO A 158 -1.99 -11.53 -29.75
C PRO A 158 -0.45 -11.50 -29.80
N ARG A 159 0.09 -11.06 -30.94
CA ARG A 159 1.55 -10.98 -31.16
C ARG A 159 2.22 -9.82 -30.41
N ASP A 160 1.52 -9.22 -29.44
CA ASP A 160 2.07 -8.12 -28.64
C ASP A 160 3.10 -8.64 -27.64
N ARG A 161 3.94 -7.74 -27.12
CA ARG A 161 4.92 -8.07 -26.09
C ARG A 161 4.28 -7.96 -24.70
N ILE A 162 4.62 -8.89 -23.82
CA ILE A 162 4.28 -8.84 -22.39
C ILE A 162 4.83 -7.55 -21.79
N ARG A 163 3.98 -6.79 -21.08
CA ARG A 163 4.31 -5.47 -20.56
C ARG A 163 4.52 -5.53 -19.05
N PHE A 164 5.42 -4.67 -18.58
CA PHE A 164 5.50 -4.38 -17.16
C PHE A 164 4.23 -3.65 -16.69
N PRO A 165 3.72 -3.91 -15.47
CA PRO A 165 2.49 -3.30 -14.98
C PRO A 165 2.53 -1.78 -14.96
N ALA A 166 1.61 -1.16 -15.70
CA ALA A 166 1.48 0.29 -15.72
C ALA A 166 1.08 0.85 -14.34
N PHE A 167 0.38 0.05 -13.51
CA PHE A 167 -0.01 0.43 -12.16
C PHE A 167 1.18 0.76 -11.27
N LEU A 168 2.22 -0.09 -11.25
CA LEU A 168 3.43 0.13 -10.46
C LEU A 168 4.16 1.42 -10.88
N ASN A 169 4.24 1.66 -12.19
CA ASN A 169 4.79 2.91 -12.74
C ASN A 169 3.99 4.15 -12.30
N LYS A 170 2.65 4.09 -12.36
CA LYS A 170 1.77 5.17 -11.89
C LYS A 170 1.91 5.40 -10.39
N MET A 171 2.00 4.33 -9.60
CA MET A 171 2.12 4.40 -8.14
C MET A 171 3.47 5.00 -7.71
N SER A 172 4.54 4.64 -8.41
CA SER A 172 5.88 5.23 -8.22
C SER A 172 5.89 6.72 -8.58
N ARG A 173 5.41 7.09 -9.76
CA ARG A 173 5.36 8.50 -10.23
C ARG A 173 4.53 9.40 -9.30
N SER A 174 3.43 8.88 -8.76
CA SER A 174 2.56 9.63 -7.85
C SER A 174 3.04 9.65 -6.39
N LYS A 175 4.11 8.94 -6.04
CA LYS A 175 4.56 8.79 -4.64
C LYS A 175 4.85 10.12 -3.96
N ALA A 176 5.58 11.02 -4.62
CA ALA A 176 5.88 12.34 -4.08
C ALA A 176 4.61 13.17 -3.86
N MET A 177 3.74 13.23 -4.86
CA MET A 177 2.46 13.95 -4.80
C MET A 177 1.53 13.40 -3.71
N ARG A 178 1.46 12.08 -3.54
CA ARG A 178 0.66 11.45 -2.48
C ARG A 178 1.22 11.76 -1.09
N LYS A 179 2.55 11.83 -0.96
CA LYS A 179 3.21 12.22 0.30
C LYS A 179 2.88 13.66 0.69
N THR A 180 3.01 14.62 -0.25
CA THR A 180 2.67 16.02 0.01
C THR A 180 1.18 16.19 0.30
N LYS A 181 0.30 15.54 -0.46
CA LYS A 181 -1.15 15.50 -0.19
C LYS A 181 -1.45 14.98 1.22
N ALA A 182 -0.86 13.84 1.61
CA ALA A 182 -1.12 13.23 2.91
C ALA A 182 -0.64 14.12 4.06
N SER A 183 0.53 14.76 3.91
CA SER A 183 1.07 15.69 4.90
C SER A 183 0.20 16.95 5.05
N ALA A 184 -0.18 17.57 3.94
CA ALA A 184 -1.07 18.73 3.92
C ALA A 184 -2.45 18.40 4.53
N ALA A 185 -3.04 17.26 4.15
CA ALA A 185 -4.33 16.81 4.67
C ALA A 185 -4.28 16.55 6.18
N LEU A 186 -3.17 16.03 6.71
CA LEU A 186 -2.99 15.78 8.14
C LEU A 186 -2.91 17.10 8.94
N LYS A 187 -2.15 18.08 8.45
CA LYS A 187 -2.05 19.41 9.09
C LYS A 187 -3.40 20.14 9.09
N LEU A 188 -4.09 20.14 7.95
CA LEU A 188 -5.42 20.74 7.82
C LEU A 188 -6.47 20.01 8.66
N ALA A 189 -6.41 18.68 8.75
CA ALA A 189 -7.29 17.89 9.61
C ALA A 189 -7.18 18.27 11.08
N GLN A 190 -5.96 18.53 11.57
CA GLN A 190 -5.73 18.97 12.94
C GLN A 190 -6.32 20.36 13.21
N CYS A 191 -6.18 21.30 12.28
CA CYS A 191 -6.73 22.65 12.43
C CYS A 191 -8.26 22.69 12.33
N LEU A 192 -8.84 21.86 11.48
CA LEU A 192 -10.27 21.87 11.15
C LEU A 192 -11.09 20.84 11.94
N HIS A 193 -10.44 20.03 12.77
CA HIS A 193 -11.06 18.93 13.53
C HIS A 193 -11.88 17.96 12.66
N ALA A 194 -11.37 17.66 11.46
CA ALA A 194 -12.02 16.78 10.48
C ALA A 194 -11.14 15.58 10.14
N SER A 195 -11.72 14.52 9.56
CA SER A 195 -10.93 13.40 9.05
C SER A 195 -10.07 13.81 7.85
N THR A 196 -8.89 13.20 7.69
CA THR A 196 -7.98 13.46 6.56
C THR A 196 -8.63 13.21 5.20
N ASP A 197 -9.53 12.23 5.15
CA ASP A 197 -10.30 11.90 3.95
C ASP A 197 -11.29 13.02 3.60
N ARG A 198 -12.10 13.47 4.58
CA ARG A 198 -13.03 14.59 4.42
C ARG A 198 -12.33 15.88 4.03
N VAL A 199 -11.17 16.15 4.63
CA VAL A 199 -10.35 17.31 4.25
C VAL A 199 -9.95 17.22 2.78
N SER A 200 -9.48 16.06 2.35
CA SER A 200 -9.00 15.84 0.99
C SER A 200 -10.09 15.87 -0.08
N SER A 201 -11.27 15.32 0.21
CA SER A 201 -12.39 15.23 -0.74
C SER A 201 -13.24 16.50 -0.74
N ASP A 202 -13.59 17.00 0.45
CA ASP A 202 -14.66 17.98 0.59
C ASP A 202 -14.09 19.38 0.80
N ILE A 203 -12.98 19.53 1.51
CA ILE A 203 -12.50 20.86 1.96
C ILE A 203 -11.46 21.47 1.01
N VAL A 204 -10.45 20.68 0.60
CA VAL A 204 -9.35 21.16 -0.26
C VAL A 204 -9.82 21.81 -1.56
N PRO A 205 -10.85 21.28 -2.29
CA PRO A 205 -11.34 21.94 -3.50
C PRO A 205 -11.87 23.36 -3.26
N TYR A 206 -12.57 23.61 -2.14
CA TYR A 206 -13.04 24.95 -1.81
C TYR A 206 -11.91 25.86 -1.32
N LEU A 207 -11.00 25.33 -0.48
CA LEU A 207 -9.82 26.08 -0.05
C LEU A 207 -8.99 26.54 -1.25
N ARG A 208 -8.88 25.73 -2.30
CA ARG A 208 -8.20 26.14 -3.53
C ARG A 208 -8.78 27.44 -4.10
N VAL A 209 -10.10 27.52 -4.24
CA VAL A 209 -10.78 28.71 -4.79
C VAL A 209 -10.63 29.91 -3.86
N MET A 210 -10.78 29.71 -2.54
CA MET A 210 -10.64 30.77 -1.56
C MET A 210 -9.23 31.35 -1.54
N LEU A 211 -8.21 30.47 -1.53
CA LEU A 211 -6.81 30.87 -1.56
C LEU A 211 -6.46 31.56 -2.87
N SER A 212 -7.01 31.15 -4.02
CA SER A 212 -6.76 31.87 -5.29
C SER A 212 -7.18 33.34 -5.23
N ASN A 213 -8.24 33.68 -4.48
CA ASN A 213 -8.81 35.03 -4.46
C ASN A 213 -8.22 35.93 -3.37
N ASP A 214 -7.86 35.39 -2.20
CA ASP A 214 -7.44 36.19 -1.04
C ASP A 214 -5.99 35.89 -0.60
N PRO A 215 -5.03 36.82 -0.80
CA PRO A 215 -3.67 36.69 -0.29
C PRO A 215 -3.57 36.64 1.24
N GLY A 216 -4.43 37.36 1.95
CA GLY A 216 -4.41 37.41 3.42
C GLY A 216 -4.78 36.06 4.02
N MET A 217 -5.78 35.40 3.44
CA MET A 217 -6.16 34.04 3.82
C MET A 217 -5.04 33.01 3.59
N ARG A 218 -4.19 33.20 2.55
CA ARG A 218 -3.02 32.32 2.32
C ARG A 218 -2.02 32.40 3.46
N LEU A 219 -1.69 33.62 3.87
CA LEU A 219 -0.75 33.87 4.96
C LEU A 219 -1.30 33.30 6.27
N TRP A 220 -2.57 33.59 6.57
CA TRP A 220 -3.24 33.08 7.77
C TRP A 220 -3.26 31.55 7.81
N LEU A 221 -3.62 30.89 6.71
CA LEU A 221 -3.69 29.43 6.65
C LEU A 221 -2.30 28.79 6.74
N ALA A 222 -1.31 29.36 6.05
CA ALA A 222 0.07 28.87 6.08
C ALA A 222 0.67 28.93 7.48
N GLU A 223 0.42 30.02 8.23
CA GLU A 223 0.87 30.17 9.61
C GLU A 223 0.11 29.25 10.57
N THR A 224 -1.22 29.24 10.46
CA THR A 224 -2.09 28.48 11.38
C THR A 224 -1.90 26.97 11.24
N ALA A 225 -1.85 26.47 10.00
CA ALA A 225 -1.67 25.06 9.71
C ALA A 225 -0.20 24.63 9.57
N ARG A 226 0.76 25.57 9.70
CA ARG A 226 2.21 25.34 9.55
C ARG A 226 2.53 24.58 8.25
N LEU A 227 1.95 25.06 7.15
CA LEU A 227 2.13 24.44 5.84
C LEU A 227 3.53 24.71 5.30
N GLU A 228 4.11 23.69 4.69
CA GLU A 228 5.35 23.82 3.91
C GLU A 228 5.06 24.39 2.52
N PRO A 229 6.07 24.95 1.81
CA PRO A 229 5.88 25.50 0.47
C PRO A 229 5.26 24.51 -0.51
N ASP A 230 5.68 23.25 -0.44
CA ASP A 230 5.16 22.16 -1.29
C ASP A 230 3.69 21.83 -0.99
N GLU A 231 3.27 21.95 0.27
CA GLU A 231 1.91 21.69 0.70
C GLU A 231 0.97 22.84 0.34
N LEU A 232 1.39 24.09 0.54
CA LEU A 232 0.61 25.26 0.14
C LEU A 232 0.41 25.27 -1.38
N ALA A 233 1.48 25.00 -2.14
CA ALA A 233 1.40 24.87 -3.60
C ALA A 233 0.41 23.77 -4.02
N PHE A 234 0.42 22.63 -3.33
CA PHE A 234 -0.53 21.53 -3.58
C PHE A 234 -1.99 21.93 -3.34
N VAL A 235 -2.30 22.60 -2.21
CA VAL A 235 -3.66 23.04 -1.88
C VAL A 235 -4.15 24.04 -2.94
N MET A 236 -3.31 25.02 -3.29
CA MET A 236 -3.60 26.01 -4.34
C MET A 236 -3.67 25.41 -5.75
N GLY A 237 -3.05 24.25 -5.99
CA GLY A 237 -2.97 23.64 -7.32
C GLY A 237 -2.01 24.36 -8.27
N VAL A 238 -1.02 25.07 -7.73
CA VAL A 238 0.02 25.80 -8.48
C VAL A 238 1.38 25.13 -8.31
N SER A 239 2.37 25.55 -9.09
CA SER A 239 3.75 25.12 -8.87
C SER A 239 4.34 25.73 -7.60
N THR A 240 5.27 25.01 -6.98
CA THR A 240 6.05 25.45 -5.81
C THR A 240 6.81 26.75 -6.07
N ASP A 241 7.23 26.95 -7.32
CA ASP A 241 7.99 28.12 -7.75
C ASP A 241 7.16 29.37 -8.04
N SER A 242 5.84 29.28 -7.95
CA SER A 242 4.94 30.39 -8.22
C SER A 242 5.25 31.59 -7.30
N LYS A 243 5.09 32.80 -7.86
CA LYS A 243 5.31 34.05 -7.11
C LYS A 243 4.41 34.15 -5.88
N GLU A 244 3.20 33.60 -6.00
CA GLU A 244 2.17 33.60 -4.95
C GLU A 244 2.58 32.79 -3.72
N VAL A 245 3.22 31.63 -3.91
CA VAL A 245 3.72 30.82 -2.79
C VAL A 245 4.92 31.54 -2.16
N LYS A 246 5.86 32.04 -2.97
CA LYS A 246 7.05 32.74 -2.49
C LYS A 246 6.71 34.01 -1.70
N SER A 247 5.74 34.80 -2.15
CA SER A 247 5.33 36.03 -1.43
C SER A 247 4.84 35.70 -0.02
N VAL A 248 4.00 34.68 0.13
CA VAL A 248 3.46 34.24 1.42
C VAL A 248 4.57 33.86 2.40
N PHE A 249 5.57 33.08 1.97
CA PHE A 249 6.68 32.72 2.86
C PHE A 249 7.64 33.88 3.14
N THR A 250 7.82 34.82 2.21
CA THR A 250 8.60 36.04 2.51
C THR A 250 7.88 36.94 3.51
N GLU A 251 6.57 37.06 3.42
CA GLU A 251 5.74 37.81 4.36
C GLU A 251 5.69 37.14 5.73
N ALA A 252 5.54 35.81 5.77
CA ALA A 252 5.58 35.04 7.02
C ALA A 252 6.93 35.17 7.75
N SER A 253 8.04 35.16 7.02
CA SER A 253 9.37 35.37 7.59
C SER A 253 9.51 36.76 8.21
N LYS A 254 9.07 37.82 7.50
CA LYS A 254 9.08 39.20 8.03
C LYS A 254 8.22 39.32 9.28
N LEU A 255 7.02 38.76 9.28
CA LEU A 255 6.11 38.79 10.45
C LEU A 255 6.73 38.09 11.67
N SER A 256 7.48 37.00 11.44
CA SER A 256 8.21 36.28 12.48
C SER A 256 9.38 37.08 13.03
N GLU A 257 10.15 37.76 12.17
CA GLU A 257 11.23 38.67 12.54
C GLU A 257 10.71 39.85 13.36
N ASP A 258 9.62 40.49 12.93
CA ASP A 258 8.96 41.59 13.64
C ASP A 258 8.48 41.14 15.03
N ARG A 259 7.83 39.98 15.13
CA ARG A 259 7.43 39.39 16.42
C ARG A 259 8.63 39.12 17.33
N ARG A 260 9.75 38.65 16.77
CA ARG A 260 10.98 38.41 17.53
C ARG A 260 11.58 39.71 18.04
N ILE A 261 11.64 40.75 17.22
CA ILE A 261 12.12 42.09 17.62
C ILE A 261 11.23 42.63 18.74
N LEU A 262 9.91 42.57 18.59
CA LEU A 262 8.95 43.02 19.62
C LEU A 262 9.10 42.24 20.94
N SER A 263 9.39 40.94 20.88
CA SER A 263 9.61 40.12 22.09
C SER A 263 10.91 40.45 22.84
N GLN A 264 11.88 41.06 22.17
CA GLN A 264 13.17 41.46 22.75
C GLN A 264 13.13 42.87 23.36
N ILE A 265 12.05 43.62 23.17
CA ILE A 265 11.85 44.91 23.82
C ILE A 265 11.50 44.67 25.30
N PRO A 266 12.29 45.17 26.26
CA PRO A 266 11.98 45.03 27.68
C PRO A 266 10.67 45.76 28.00
N ARG A 267 9.78 45.11 28.78
CA ARG A 267 8.47 45.64 29.23
C ARG A 267 8.55 46.98 30.00
N SER A 268 9.73 47.53 30.26
CA SER A 268 9.93 48.78 31.00
C SER A 268 9.69 50.06 30.19
N GLN A 269 9.31 49.98 28.91
CA GLN A 269 8.98 51.16 28.09
C GLN A 269 7.60 51.10 27.41
N THR A 270 6.67 50.27 27.89
CA THR A 270 5.25 50.53 27.61
C THR A 270 4.78 51.59 28.60
N SER A 271 4.90 52.87 28.23
CA SER A 271 4.16 53.94 28.91
C SER A 271 2.68 53.58 28.92
N PRO A 272 1.97 53.71 30.05
CA PRO A 272 0.53 53.52 30.06
C PRO A 272 -0.08 54.61 29.18
N VAL A 273 -0.87 54.20 28.19
CA VAL A 273 -1.81 55.12 27.54
C VAL A 273 -2.71 55.64 28.65
N SER A 274 -2.57 56.92 28.96
CA SER A 274 -3.28 57.62 30.01
C SER A 274 -4.78 57.53 29.79
N GLU A 275 -5.47 57.03 30.80
CA GLU A 275 -6.84 57.39 31.14
C GLU A 275 -7.02 58.90 31.05
N ALA A 276 -7.85 59.34 30.10
CA ALA A 276 -8.44 60.67 30.09
C ALA A 276 -9.85 60.57 29.49
N VAL A 277 -10.78 59.96 30.22
CA VAL A 277 -12.20 60.29 30.12
C VAL A 277 -12.76 60.27 31.55
N SER A 278 -12.91 61.45 32.14
CA SER A 278 -13.78 61.63 33.31
C SER A 278 -15.24 61.79 32.87
N PRO A 279 -16.20 61.36 33.70
CA PRO A 279 -17.62 61.31 33.38
C PRO A 279 -18.35 62.62 33.73
N GLU A 280 -19.35 63.02 32.94
CA GLU A 280 -20.71 63.42 33.39
C GLU A 280 -21.55 64.07 32.26
N ALA A 281 -22.87 63.96 32.43
CA ALA A 281 -23.98 64.66 31.76
C ALA A 281 -24.66 63.97 30.55
N SER A 282 -25.59 63.07 30.93
CA SER A 282 -26.94 62.88 30.39
C SER A 282 -27.44 63.73 29.21
N ARG A 283 -27.95 63.07 28.17
CA ARG A 283 -29.22 63.42 27.48
C ARG A 283 -29.93 62.17 26.97
N ASP A 284 -31.21 62.08 27.33
CA ASP A 284 -32.21 61.06 27.03
C ASP A 284 -32.36 60.70 25.55
N VAL A 285 -32.48 59.40 25.25
CA VAL A 285 -33.42 58.88 24.25
C VAL A 285 -34.10 57.63 24.81
N LYS A 286 -35.43 57.71 24.87
CA LYS A 286 -36.38 56.72 25.39
C LYS A 286 -36.20 55.33 24.76
N SER A 287 -36.06 54.31 25.59
CA SER A 287 -36.36 52.92 25.25
C SER A 287 -37.81 52.60 25.65
N GLN A 288 -38.64 52.24 24.68
CA GLN A 288 -39.85 51.47 24.95
C GLN A 288 -39.54 49.98 24.76
N PRO A 289 -40.06 49.09 25.62
CA PRO A 289 -39.78 47.67 25.57
C PRO A 289 -40.73 46.97 24.60
N ASP A 290 -40.18 46.28 23.59
CA ASP A 290 -40.95 45.32 22.80
C ASP A 290 -41.09 43.99 23.55
N LYS A 291 -42.34 43.51 23.55
CA LYS A 291 -42.86 42.35 24.26
C LYS A 291 -42.23 41.03 23.78
N PRO A 292 -42.06 40.03 24.66
CA PRO A 292 -41.75 38.67 24.26
C PRO A 292 -42.97 38.01 23.62
N VAL A 293 -42.81 37.45 22.42
CA VAL A 293 -43.82 36.60 21.78
C VAL A 293 -43.69 35.19 22.34
N HIS A 294 -44.76 34.73 22.96
CA HIS A 294 -45.05 33.35 23.31
C HIS A 294 -44.98 32.45 22.07
N VAL A 295 -44.23 31.35 22.14
CA VAL A 295 -44.50 30.16 21.33
C VAL A 295 -44.78 29.03 22.31
N GLU A 296 -45.96 28.44 22.14
CA GLU A 296 -46.60 27.48 23.03
C GLU A 296 -45.85 26.16 23.11
N ASP A 297 -45.81 25.62 24.33
CA ASP A 297 -45.55 24.22 24.64
C ASP A 297 -46.61 23.33 23.99
N VAL A 298 -46.18 22.33 23.21
CA VAL A 298 -46.99 21.12 22.97
C VAL A 298 -46.25 19.94 23.57
N ARG A 299 -46.68 19.55 24.77
CA ARG A 299 -46.50 18.19 25.31
C ARG A 299 -47.73 17.38 24.95
N SER A 300 -47.51 16.20 24.34
CA SER A 300 -48.38 15.02 24.47
C SER A 300 -47.56 13.81 24.00
N GLU A 301 -46.95 13.07 24.92
CA GLU A 301 -47.48 11.81 25.47
C GLU A 301 -47.28 10.60 24.54
N THR A 302 -46.31 9.78 24.91
CA THR A 302 -46.31 8.32 24.68
C THR A 302 -47.53 7.69 25.36
N PRO A 303 -48.06 6.60 24.78
CA PRO A 303 -48.02 5.36 25.56
C PRO A 303 -47.84 4.09 24.72
N GLY A 304 -47.44 3.01 25.39
CA GLY A 304 -47.92 1.66 25.05
C GLY A 304 -46.87 0.64 24.64
N ALA A 305 -46.22 0.03 25.63
CA ALA A 305 -45.65 -1.29 25.50
C ALA A 305 -46.77 -2.35 25.38
N VAL A 306 -46.63 -3.31 24.46
CA VAL A 306 -47.28 -4.63 24.57
C VAL A 306 -46.28 -5.72 24.18
N SER A 307 -46.23 -6.71 25.06
CA SER A 307 -45.47 -7.94 25.03
C SER A 307 -46.00 -8.95 24.01
N SER A 308 -45.12 -9.82 23.51
CA SER A 308 -45.51 -11.22 23.28
C SER A 308 -44.28 -12.13 23.30
N ALA A 309 -44.29 -13.02 24.28
CA ALA A 309 -43.38 -14.15 24.41
C ALA A 309 -43.78 -15.28 23.45
N SER A 310 -42.79 -16.09 23.05
CA SER A 310 -43.00 -17.53 22.84
C SER A 310 -41.71 -18.33 23.10
N LYS A 311 -41.71 -19.07 24.23
CA LYS A 311 -40.98 -20.33 24.44
C LYS A 311 -41.25 -21.26 23.23
N GLY A 312 -40.38 -22.10 22.72
CA GLY A 312 -39.26 -22.84 23.30
C GLY A 312 -39.48 -24.33 22.99
N ARG A 313 -38.47 -25.05 22.48
CA ARG A 313 -38.36 -26.51 22.66
C ARG A 313 -36.99 -27.01 22.22
N GLY A 314 -36.24 -27.57 23.17
CA GLY A 314 -35.01 -28.30 22.89
C GLY A 314 -35.27 -29.73 22.43
N LYS A 315 -34.22 -30.35 21.90
CA LYS A 315 -34.00 -31.80 22.01
C LYS A 315 -32.50 -32.11 21.93
N SER A 316 -32.04 -32.75 22.99
CA SER A 316 -30.73 -33.38 23.20
C SER A 316 -30.56 -34.69 22.42
N ARG A 317 -29.30 -35.01 22.06
CA ARG A 317 -28.62 -36.33 21.88
C ARG A 317 -27.57 -36.16 20.77
N LYS A 318 -26.36 -36.72 20.81
CA LYS A 318 -25.71 -37.78 21.59
C LYS A 318 -24.20 -37.57 21.46
N GLU A 319 -23.44 -37.97 22.47
CA GLU A 319 -21.98 -38.13 22.41
C GLU A 319 -21.62 -39.32 21.52
N ASP A 320 -20.64 -39.14 20.63
CA ASP A 320 -19.89 -40.24 20.02
C ASP A 320 -18.39 -39.92 20.16
N HIS A 321 -17.68 -40.80 20.84
CA HIS A 321 -16.23 -40.80 20.99
C HIS A 321 -15.57 -41.19 19.66
N ALA A 322 -14.66 -40.36 19.16
CA ALA A 322 -13.66 -40.76 18.18
C ALA A 322 -12.32 -40.11 18.51
N SER A 323 -11.32 -40.95 18.75
CA SER A 323 -9.95 -40.60 19.12
C SER A 323 -9.25 -39.76 18.05
N SER A 324 -8.72 -38.59 18.40
CA SER A 324 -7.71 -37.91 17.59
C SER A 324 -6.45 -37.62 18.42
N GLN A 325 -5.30 -37.92 17.82
CA GLN A 325 -3.96 -37.73 18.39
C GLN A 325 -3.77 -36.34 19.02
N ARG A 326 -3.16 -36.32 20.21
CA ARG A 326 -2.76 -35.09 20.90
C ARG A 326 -1.64 -34.39 20.14
N SER A 327 -1.80 -33.10 19.90
CA SER A 327 -0.76 -32.27 19.27
C SER A 327 0.06 -31.53 20.33
N LEU A 328 1.25 -31.06 19.95
CA LEU A 328 2.25 -30.43 20.82
C LEU A 328 1.79 -29.13 21.54
N PHE A 329 0.54 -28.71 21.37
CA PHE A 329 -0.08 -27.53 21.96
C PHE A 329 -0.99 -27.83 23.17
N ASP A 330 -1.20 -29.09 23.54
CA ASP A 330 -2.01 -29.49 24.71
C ASP A 330 -1.30 -29.28 26.07
N PHE A 331 -0.08 -28.73 26.08
CA PHE A 331 0.64 -28.36 27.31
C PHE A 331 0.62 -26.85 27.53
N ARG A 332 -0.47 -26.33 28.11
CA ARG A 332 -0.47 -25.01 28.77
C ARG A 332 -1.36 -25.00 30.00
N GLY A 333 -0.77 -25.38 31.13
CA GLY A 333 -1.23 -24.99 32.47
C GLY A 333 -0.21 -24.10 33.13
N VAL A 334 -0.17 -22.80 32.79
CA VAL A 334 0.33 -21.73 33.67
C VAL A 334 -0.41 -20.44 33.28
N THR A 335 -1.35 -20.02 34.12
CA THR A 335 -2.04 -18.74 34.03
C THR A 335 -1.06 -17.61 34.39
N TRP A 336 -0.83 -16.67 33.47
CA TRP A 336 -0.22 -15.38 33.78
C TRP A 336 -1.31 -14.32 33.77
N THR A 337 -1.78 -13.95 34.97
CA THR A 337 -2.57 -12.74 35.20
C THR A 337 -1.68 -11.51 34.98
N ARG A 338 -1.95 -10.72 33.95
CA ARG A 338 -1.35 -9.40 33.78
C ARG A 338 -2.19 -8.36 34.50
N ASP A 339 -1.68 -7.95 35.64
CA ASP A 339 -2.13 -6.78 36.40
C ASP A 339 -1.83 -5.51 35.58
N THR A 340 -2.83 -4.65 35.40
CA THR A 340 -2.69 -3.38 34.67
C THR A 340 -2.74 -2.24 35.66
N ARG A 341 -1.57 -1.86 36.18
CA ARG A 341 -1.35 -0.57 36.84
C ARG A 341 0.02 -0.02 36.48
N THR A 342 -0.01 1.26 36.10
CA THR A 342 1.10 2.25 36.04
C THR A 342 2.25 1.96 35.08
N PHE A 343 2.34 2.71 33.98
CA PHE A 343 3.28 3.83 33.79
C PHE A 343 2.85 4.69 32.60
#